data_AF-A0A5M3PPE8-F1
#
_entry.id   AF-A0A5M3PPE8-F1
#
_cell.length_a   1.000
_cell.length_b   1.000
_cell.length_c   1.000
_cell.angle_alpha   90.00
_cell.angle_beta   90.00
_cell.angle_gamma   90.00
#
_symmetry.space_group_name_H-M   'P 1'
#
loop_
_entity.id
_entity.type
_entity.pdbx_description
1 polymer ?
#
loop_
_entity_poly.entity_id
_entity_poly.type
_entity_poly.pdbx_seq_one_letter_code
_entity_poly.pdbx_strand_id
1 'polypeptide(L)'
;MKKTTTIAALSIAALLSATPLLASADDDYGRGDCDDRYENRHHGKAMGSDLKQYSTEEMRIMAYGQALRRFGPGVEVSVEETTDGTYRVQLRDAEQNLIREHEFNQYGAPVRGGHRS
;
A
#
# COMPACT_ATOMS: atom_id res chain seq x y z
N MET A 1 -13.06 51.88 29.05
CA MET A 1 -14.47 51.76 28.60
C MET A 1 -14.57 50.52 27.72
N LYS A 2 -15.44 49.58 28.10
CA LYS A 2 -15.64 48.27 27.46
C LYS A 2 -16.45 48.48 26.16
N LYS A 3 -16.04 47.89 25.03
CA LYS A 3 -16.84 47.89 23.79
C LYS A 3 -17.36 46.48 23.57
N THR A 4 -18.61 46.26 23.94
CA THR A 4 -19.40 45.07 23.63
C THR A 4 -20.15 45.31 22.33
N THR A 5 -19.94 44.45 21.33
CA THR A 5 -20.73 44.50 20.10
C THR A 5 -21.30 43.12 19.77
N THR A 6 -22.58 43.04 20.09
CA THR A 6 -23.68 42.14 19.74
C THR A 6 -23.47 41.15 18.59
N ILE A 7 -23.75 39.88 18.87
CA ILE A 7 -23.92 38.78 17.91
C ILE A 7 -25.38 38.76 17.47
N ALA A 8 -25.65 38.89 16.18
CA ALA A 8 -26.97 38.70 15.60
C ALA A 8 -27.04 37.32 14.93
N ALA A 9 -27.88 36.44 15.48
CA ALA A 9 -28.24 35.17 14.88
C ALA A 9 -29.33 35.40 13.82
N LEU A 10 -29.14 34.86 12.63
CA LEU A 10 -30.18 34.77 11.60
C LEU A 10 -30.28 33.33 11.13
N SER A 11 -31.28 32.64 11.69
CA SER A 11 -31.78 31.36 11.20
C SER A 11 -32.51 31.57 9.87
N ILE A 12 -32.14 30.84 8.83
CA ILE A 12 -32.95 30.67 7.63
C ILE A 12 -33.07 29.18 7.38
N ALA A 13 -34.24 28.63 7.70
CA ALA A 13 -34.65 27.30 7.26
C ALA A 13 -35.24 27.41 5.85
N ALA A 14 -34.70 26.64 4.91
CA ALA A 14 -35.36 26.33 3.65
C ALA A 14 -35.12 24.85 3.33
N LEU A 15 -36.14 24.03 3.58
CA LEU A 15 -36.22 22.65 3.10
C LEU A 15 -36.61 22.71 1.60
N LEU A 16 -35.69 22.35 0.72
CA LEU A 16 -35.98 22.04 -0.68
C LEU A 16 -35.70 20.55 -0.90
N SER A 17 -36.77 19.78 -0.81
CA SER A 17 -36.85 18.38 -1.24
C SER A 17 -36.65 18.30 -2.76
N ALA A 18 -35.45 17.99 -3.21
CA ALA A 18 -35.20 17.56 -4.57
C ALA A 18 -35.42 16.05 -4.65
N THR A 19 -36.50 15.65 -5.32
CA THR A 19 -36.76 14.26 -5.74
C THR A 19 -35.56 13.73 -6.53
N PRO A 20 -35.01 12.55 -6.22
CA PRO A 20 -34.11 11.88 -7.14
C PRO A 20 -34.94 11.46 -8.35
N LEU A 21 -34.76 12.15 -9.47
CA LEU A 21 -35.12 11.60 -10.77
C LEU A 21 -34.29 10.33 -10.93
N LEU A 22 -34.97 9.19 -10.86
CA LEU A 22 -34.41 7.89 -11.20
C LEU A 22 -33.92 7.98 -12.65
N ALA A 23 -32.62 8.12 -12.83
CA ALA A 23 -32.00 7.84 -14.12
C ALA A 23 -32.16 6.33 -14.35
N SER A 24 -33.02 5.96 -15.30
CA SER A 24 -33.05 4.63 -15.88
C SER A 24 -31.68 4.40 -16.51
N ALA A 25 -30.87 3.52 -15.91
CA ALA A 25 -29.72 2.94 -16.58
C ALA A 25 -30.29 2.05 -17.69
N ASP A 26 -30.08 2.45 -18.92
CA ASP A 26 -30.42 1.65 -20.10
C ASP A 26 -29.37 0.53 -20.18
N ASP A 27 -29.81 -0.68 -19.84
CA ASP A 27 -29.07 -1.92 -20.03
C ASP A 27 -29.13 -2.30 -21.52
N ASP A 28 -28.07 -2.02 -22.27
CA ASP A 28 -27.63 -2.74 -23.48
C ASP A 28 -26.34 -2.05 -23.97
N TYR A 29 -25.19 -2.69 -24.11
CA TYR A 29 -24.96 -3.89 -24.91
C TYR A 29 -23.93 -4.80 -24.24
N GLY A 30 -24.34 -6.03 -23.94
CA GLY A 30 -23.42 -7.15 -23.96
C GLY A 30 -22.87 -7.32 -25.38
N ARG A 31 -21.54 -7.39 -25.49
CA ARG A 31 -20.73 -8.13 -26.49
C ARG A 31 -19.41 -7.40 -26.71
N GLY A 32 -18.47 -7.69 -25.84
CA GLY A 32 -17.06 -7.43 -26.06
C GLY A 32 -16.31 -8.46 -25.24
N ASP A 33 -15.84 -9.51 -25.91
CA ASP A 33 -14.92 -10.54 -25.42
C ASP A 33 -14.01 -10.03 -24.28
N CYS A 34 -14.33 -10.40 -23.04
CA CYS A 34 -13.51 -10.06 -21.87
C CYS A 34 -13.23 -11.27 -20.97
N ASP A 35 -13.49 -12.50 -21.41
CA ASP A 35 -13.25 -13.69 -20.59
C ASP A 35 -11.84 -14.28 -20.75
N ASP A 36 -11.01 -13.77 -21.66
CA ASP A 36 -9.65 -14.31 -21.86
C ASP A 36 -8.60 -13.75 -20.89
N ARG A 37 -8.94 -12.75 -20.06
CA ARG A 37 -7.94 -12.06 -19.20
C ARG A 37 -7.71 -12.69 -17.84
N TYR A 38 -8.51 -13.68 -17.43
CA TYR A 38 -8.45 -14.22 -16.05
C TYR A 38 -7.88 -15.64 -15.90
N GLU A 39 -7.48 -16.31 -16.97
CA GLU A 39 -6.98 -17.71 -16.85
C GLU A 39 -5.47 -17.86 -16.65
N ASN A 40 -4.66 -16.79 -16.81
CA ASN A 40 -3.20 -16.92 -16.70
C ASN A 40 -2.61 -16.85 -15.27
N ARG A 41 -3.43 -16.80 -14.21
CA ARG A 41 -2.92 -16.75 -12.81
C ARG A 41 -2.60 -18.10 -12.19
N HIS A 42 -3.01 -19.21 -12.81
CA HIS A 42 -2.86 -20.55 -12.22
C HIS A 42 -1.91 -21.50 -12.96
N HIS A 43 -1.14 -21.01 -13.94
CA HIS A 43 0.00 -21.77 -14.42
C HIS A 43 1.20 -21.56 -13.51
N GLY A 44 1.16 -22.23 -12.36
CA GLY A 44 2.31 -22.51 -11.50
C GLY A 44 3.30 -23.46 -12.17
N LYS A 45 3.65 -23.20 -13.44
CA LYS A 45 4.90 -23.74 -13.97
C LYS A 45 6.00 -23.07 -13.17
N ALA A 46 6.52 -23.79 -12.19
CA ALA A 46 7.80 -23.46 -11.59
C ALA A 46 8.78 -23.39 -12.76
N MET A 47 9.08 -22.17 -13.23
CA MET A 47 10.21 -21.96 -14.10
C MET A 47 11.40 -22.46 -13.28
N GLY A 48 11.94 -23.61 -13.67
CA GLY A 48 13.20 -24.15 -13.15
C GLY A 48 14.37 -23.29 -13.62
N SER A 49 14.27 -21.98 -13.46
CA SER A 49 15.38 -21.07 -13.56
C SER A 49 16.12 -21.15 -12.23
N ASP A 50 17.43 -21.33 -12.30
CA ASP A 50 18.33 -21.09 -11.18
C ASP A 50 18.21 -19.60 -10.83
N LEU A 51 17.23 -19.27 -9.98
CA LEU A 51 16.90 -17.90 -9.66
C LEU A 51 18.10 -17.32 -8.91
N LYS A 52 18.69 -16.27 -9.49
CA LYS A 52 19.79 -15.56 -8.83
C LYS A 52 19.30 -15.09 -7.45
N GLN A 53 19.98 -15.56 -6.42
CA GLN A 53 19.76 -15.08 -5.05
C GLN A 53 20.30 -13.66 -4.94
N TYR A 54 19.57 -12.81 -4.23
CA TYR A 54 20.04 -11.47 -3.95
C TYR A 54 21.10 -11.53 -2.86
N SER A 55 22.19 -10.80 -3.06
CA SER A 55 23.11 -10.46 -1.99
C SER A 55 22.46 -9.49 -1.00
N THR A 56 23.03 -9.37 0.21
CA THR A 56 22.58 -8.43 1.23
C THR A 56 22.52 -6.98 0.71
N GLU A 57 23.49 -6.57 -0.13
CA GLU A 57 23.54 -5.23 -0.70
C GLU A 57 22.44 -5.01 -1.76
N GLU A 58 22.18 -6.00 -2.61
CA GLU A 58 21.05 -5.94 -3.55
C GLU A 58 19.71 -5.86 -2.81
N MET A 59 19.55 -6.63 -1.72
CA MET A 59 18.38 -6.55 -0.86
C MET A 59 18.21 -5.17 -0.22
N ARG A 60 19.31 -4.54 0.23
CA ARG A 60 19.30 -3.17 0.75
C ARG A 60 18.82 -2.16 -0.30
N ILE A 61 19.34 -2.23 -1.53
CA ILE A 61 18.93 -1.34 -2.62
C ILE A 61 17.43 -1.49 -2.91
N MET A 62 16.94 -2.72 -2.99
CA MET A 62 15.52 -2.99 -3.24
C MET A 62 14.62 -2.50 -2.11
N ALA A 63 14.99 -2.82 -0.86
CA ALA A 63 14.26 -2.39 0.33
C ALA A 63 14.20 -0.85 0.42
N TYR A 64 15.32 -0.18 0.15
CA TYR A 64 15.40 1.28 0.12
C TYR A 64 14.51 1.87 -0.99
N GLY A 65 14.57 1.34 -2.21
CA GLY A 65 13.69 1.78 -3.30
C GLY A 65 12.21 1.60 -2.98
N GLN A 66 11.84 0.51 -2.30
CA GLN A 66 10.47 0.28 -1.86
C GLN A 66 10.06 1.24 -0.73
N ALA A 67 10.95 1.52 0.22
CA ALA A 67 10.70 2.47 1.30
C ALA A 67 10.48 3.88 0.75
N LEU A 68 11.35 4.35 -0.14
CA LEU A 68 11.20 5.64 -0.81
C LEU A 68 9.86 5.77 -1.54
N ARG A 69 9.44 4.72 -2.28
CA ARG A 69 8.17 4.72 -3.00
C ARG A 69 6.95 4.81 -2.08
N ARG A 70 7.03 4.27 -0.85
CA ARG A 70 5.88 4.17 0.05
C ARG A 70 5.82 5.26 1.10
N PHE A 71 6.96 5.67 1.64
CA PHE A 71 7.06 6.60 2.75
C PHE A 71 7.70 7.95 2.36
N GLY A 72 8.34 8.01 1.19
CA GLY A 72 9.06 9.21 0.75
C GLY A 72 10.47 9.32 1.34
N PRO A 73 11.14 10.47 1.13
CA PRO A 73 12.47 10.72 1.69
C PRO A 73 12.40 10.87 3.22
N GLY A 74 13.51 10.58 3.91
CA GLY A 74 13.64 10.70 5.37
C GLY A 74 13.40 9.41 6.15
N VAL A 75 13.11 8.30 5.47
CA VAL A 75 13.11 6.96 6.07
C VAL A 75 14.49 6.33 5.97
N GLU A 76 14.98 5.81 7.09
CA GLU A 76 16.18 4.99 7.15
C GLU A 76 15.81 3.51 7.00
N VAL A 77 16.60 2.79 6.20
CA VAL A 77 16.40 1.36 5.94
C VAL A 77 17.64 0.59 6.36
N SER A 78 17.47 -0.35 7.29
CA SER A 78 18.49 -1.33 7.63
C SER A 78 18.07 -2.72 7.15
N VAL A 79 19.06 -3.49 6.70
CA VAL A 79 18.88 -4.87 6.24
C VAL A 79 19.94 -5.74 6.91
N GLU A 80 19.49 -6.79 7.57
CA GLU A 80 20.31 -7.77 8.26
C GLU A 80 20.00 -9.16 7.71
N GLU A 81 21.02 -9.94 7.44
CA GLU A 81 20.88 -11.36 7.09
C GLU A 81 20.72 -12.19 8.36
N THR A 82 19.70 -13.04 8.40
CA THR A 82 19.42 -13.93 9.53
C THR A 82 20.24 -15.22 9.40
N THR A 83 20.27 -16.03 10.46
CA THR A 83 20.90 -17.35 10.45
C THR A 83 20.25 -18.31 9.45
N ASP A 84 19.01 -18.04 9.06
CA ASP A 84 18.21 -18.89 8.17
C ASP A 84 18.38 -18.49 6.69
N GLY A 85 19.27 -17.53 6.39
CA GLY A 85 19.50 -17.01 5.04
C GLY A 85 18.36 -16.11 4.54
N THR A 86 17.53 -15.60 5.45
CA THR A 86 16.52 -14.58 5.16
C THR A 86 17.07 -13.20 5.48
N TYR A 87 16.36 -12.17 5.06
CA TYR A 87 16.72 -10.77 5.24
C TYR A 87 15.67 -10.05 6.05
N ARG A 88 16.04 -9.62 7.25
CA ARG A 88 15.22 -8.75 8.09
C ARG A 88 15.46 -7.30 7.69
N VAL A 89 14.40 -6.65 7.25
CA VAL A 89 14.39 -5.25 6.81
C VAL A 89 13.63 -4.43 7.84
N GLN A 90 14.29 -3.43 8.41
CA GLN A 90 13.67 -2.46 9.32
C GLN A 90 13.64 -1.09 8.66
N LEU A 91 12.52 -0.40 8.83
CA LEU A 91 12.30 0.96 8.37
C LEU A 91 12.11 1.84 9.60
N ARG A 92 12.93 2.89 9.70
CA ARG A 92 12.88 3.87 10.79
C ARG A 92 12.59 5.26 10.28
N ASP A 93 11.89 6.06 11.08
CA ASP A 93 11.72 7.48 10.79
C ASP A 93 12.98 8.29 11.18
N ALA A 94 12.94 9.60 10.94
CA ALA A 94 14.03 10.51 11.29
C ALA A 94 14.36 10.56 12.79
N GLU A 95 13.41 10.17 13.65
CA GLU A 95 13.58 10.08 15.11
C GLU A 95 14.04 8.68 15.55
N GLN A 96 14.39 7.80 14.60
CA GLN A 96 14.79 6.41 14.83
C GLN A 96 13.68 5.50 15.36
N ASN A 97 12.41 5.93 15.31
CA ASN A 97 11.30 5.06 15.69
C ASN A 97 11.09 3.99 14.62
N LEU A 98 10.86 2.74 15.05
CA LEU A 98 10.57 1.65 14.13
C LEU A 98 9.16 1.83 13.53
N ILE A 99 9.11 2.11 12.23
CA ILE A 99 7.85 2.24 11.48
C ILE A 99 7.36 0.84 11.08
N ARG A 100 8.29 0.01 10.62
CA ARG A 100 7.95 -1.29 10.05
C ARG A 100 9.15 -2.22 10.03
N GLU A 101 8.89 -3.49 10.30
CA GLU A 101 9.86 -4.58 10.15
C GLU A 101 9.25 -5.67 9.27
N HIS A 102 9.98 -6.11 8.25
CA HIS A 102 9.58 -7.18 7.32
C HIS A 102 10.73 -8.16 7.10
N GLU A 103 10.40 -9.43 6.93
CA GLU A 103 11.36 -10.47 6.59
C GLU A 103 11.14 -10.95 5.16
N PHE A 104 12.23 -11.07 4.42
CA PHE A 104 12.25 -11.50 3.02
C PHE A 104 13.17 -12.70 2.85
N ASN A 105 12.83 -13.64 1.97
CA ASN A 105 13.75 -14.70 1.60
C ASN A 105 14.85 -14.17 0.66
N GLN A 106 15.81 -15.02 0.34
CA GLN A 106 16.91 -14.76 -0.61
C GLN A 106 16.49 -14.39 -2.04
N TYR A 107 15.20 -14.50 -2.36
CA TYR A 107 14.62 -14.12 -3.66
C TYR A 107 13.80 -12.82 -3.58
N GLY A 108 13.85 -12.10 -2.46
CA GLY A 108 13.11 -10.86 -2.24
C GLY A 108 11.61 -11.04 -2.02
N ALA A 109 11.14 -12.27 -1.81
CA ALA A 109 9.73 -12.53 -1.50
C ALA A 109 9.49 -12.45 0.01
N PRO A 110 8.39 -11.83 0.47
CA PRO A 110 8.09 -11.74 1.89
C PRO A 110 7.87 -13.14 2.48
N VAL A 111 8.52 -13.42 3.60
CA VAL A 111 8.30 -14.66 4.37
C VAL A 111 6.94 -14.54 5.04
N ARG A 112 5.93 -15.28 4.57
CA ARG A 112 4.61 -15.32 5.21
C ARG A 112 4.74 -16.05 6.55
N GLY A 113 4.70 -15.32 7.66
CA GLY A 113 4.76 -15.92 9.00
C GLY A 113 5.38 -15.08 10.12
N GLY A 114 5.92 -13.89 9.83
CA GLY A 114 6.45 -12.98 10.86
C GLY A 114 5.36 -12.58 11.87
N HIS A 115 5.57 -12.96 13.13
CA HIS A 115 4.62 -12.89 14.23
C HIS A 115 3.91 -11.54 14.34
N ARG A 116 2.57 -11.57 14.35
CA ARG A 116 1.79 -10.64 15.16
C ARG A 116 1.97 -11.10 16.60
N SER A 117 2.78 -10.40 17.38
CA SER A 117 2.67 -10.40 18.84
C SER A 117 2.74 -8.98 19.36
#